data_AF-A0A7K2ZC22-F1
#
_entry.id   AF-A0A7K2ZC22-F1
#
_cell.length_a   1.000
_cell.length_b   1.000
_cell.length_c   1.000
_cell.angle_alpha   90.00
_cell.angle_beta   90.00
_cell.angle_gamma   90.00
#
_symmetry.space_group_name_H-M   'P 1'
#
loop_
_entity.id
_entity.type
_entity.pdbx_description
1 polymer ?
#
loop_
_entity_poly.entity_id
_entity_poly.type
_entity_poly.pdbx_seq_one_letter_code
_entity_poly.pdbx_strand_id
1 'polypeptide(L)'
;ETLPQDPGPVPGMGPADRRAARGAPVAGIGADLSGGSASATLALLAAGLPGLPGTLLGHGTGAGERLLAVTFNDLTTRGHEDELERARAIAANPRLHHVVVAAGEEALPYASLGTGALTDEPGPSLVVAERHRRRLAAGSADHLVGHGARQVLDAHPARLADLLMDRRRRHLLRPVAALTKAEGPSAHSLFVPLTVYRAARRLARTSYRTGLETAAGLLPDANRYAPDLATPADASLAALAWSRPGPAARWLTGEALAEVSVRLQEAAIRP
;
A
#
# COMPACT_ATOMS: atom_id res chain seq x y z
N GLU A 1 -23.28 9.45 -11.84
CA GLU A 1 -23.78 10.05 -13.08
C GLU A 1 -23.20 9.35 -14.29
N THR A 2 -24.05 8.96 -15.23
CA THR A 2 -23.68 8.41 -16.54
C THR A 2 -23.10 9.55 -17.38
N LEU A 3 -21.87 9.39 -17.90
CA LEU A 3 -21.26 10.37 -18.79
C LEU A 3 -22.22 10.67 -19.97
N PRO A 4 -22.37 11.94 -20.40
CA PRO A 4 -23.26 12.29 -21.50
C PRO A 4 -22.86 11.58 -22.81
N GLN A 5 -23.86 11.10 -23.55
CA GLN A 5 -23.66 10.40 -24.84
C GLN A 5 -22.93 11.29 -25.85
N ASP A 6 -22.06 10.67 -26.66
CA ASP A 6 -21.21 11.36 -27.65
C ASP A 6 -22.08 12.08 -28.70
N PRO A 7 -22.00 13.43 -28.82
CA PRO A 7 -22.78 14.19 -29.79
C PRO A 7 -22.34 14.00 -31.25
N GLY A 8 -21.37 13.11 -31.51
CA GLY A 8 -20.89 12.80 -32.85
C GLY A 8 -19.74 13.72 -33.29
N PRO A 9 -19.26 13.54 -34.54
CA PRO A 9 -18.07 14.23 -35.03
C PRO A 9 -18.31 15.74 -35.18
N VAL A 10 -17.63 16.53 -34.36
CA VAL A 10 -17.57 17.99 -34.47
C VAL A 10 -16.41 18.36 -35.42
N PRO A 11 -16.65 19.15 -36.49
CA PRO A 11 -15.58 19.58 -37.40
C PRO A 11 -14.44 20.28 -36.66
N GLY A 12 -13.20 19.83 -36.87
CA GLY A 12 -12.00 20.37 -36.22
C GLY A 12 -11.68 19.84 -34.82
N MET A 13 -12.53 18.98 -34.23
CA MET A 13 -12.30 18.40 -32.89
C MET A 13 -12.12 16.87 -32.98
N GLY A 14 -10.91 16.41 -32.70
CA GLY A 14 -10.56 14.99 -32.76
C GLY A 14 -11.19 14.17 -31.63
N PRO A 15 -11.20 12.83 -31.74
CA PRO A 15 -11.70 11.95 -30.67
C PRO A 15 -10.96 12.09 -29.34
N ALA A 16 -9.72 12.59 -29.34
CA ALA A 16 -8.95 12.89 -28.14
C ALA A 16 -9.44 14.18 -27.46
N ASP A 17 -9.62 15.26 -28.24
CA ASP A 17 -10.15 16.54 -27.74
C ASP A 17 -11.58 16.40 -27.22
N ARG A 18 -12.41 15.59 -27.89
CA ARG A 18 -13.77 15.26 -27.42
C ARG A 18 -13.79 14.46 -26.12
N ARG A 19 -12.74 13.68 -25.83
CA ARG A 19 -12.58 12.94 -24.57
C ARG A 19 -12.11 13.86 -23.46
N ALA A 20 -11.11 14.69 -23.73
CA ALA A 20 -10.61 15.70 -22.80
C ALA A 20 -11.71 16.70 -22.38
N ALA A 21 -12.53 17.18 -23.32
CA ALA A 21 -13.66 18.06 -23.04
C ALA A 21 -14.75 17.42 -22.15
N ARG A 22 -14.78 16.08 -22.06
CA ARG A 22 -15.67 15.31 -21.19
C ARG A 22 -15.02 14.89 -19.87
N GLY A 23 -13.81 15.36 -19.59
CA GLY A 23 -13.02 14.96 -18.43
C GLY A 23 -12.56 13.51 -18.46
N ALA A 24 -12.58 12.86 -19.63
CA ALA A 24 -12.06 11.51 -19.79
C ALA A 24 -10.52 11.52 -19.80
N PRO A 25 -9.86 10.52 -19.21
CA PRO A 25 -8.41 10.48 -19.09
C PRO A 25 -7.71 10.51 -20.46
N VAL A 26 -6.49 11.06 -20.47
CA VAL A 26 -5.69 11.21 -21.68
C VAL A 26 -5.47 9.84 -22.32
N ALA A 27 -5.63 9.74 -23.65
CA ALA A 27 -5.39 8.50 -24.37
C ALA A 27 -3.91 8.10 -24.24
N GLY A 28 -3.63 6.82 -23.96
CA GLY A 28 -2.28 6.30 -23.85
C GLY A 28 -2.04 5.49 -22.58
N ILE A 29 -0.80 5.04 -22.41
CA ILE A 29 -0.35 4.28 -21.25
C ILE A 29 0.28 5.23 -20.23
N GLY A 30 -0.05 5.02 -18.96
CA GLY A 30 0.42 5.77 -17.81
C GLY A 30 0.76 4.82 -16.69
N ALA A 31 1.45 5.32 -15.67
CA ALA A 31 1.84 4.51 -14.54
C ALA A 31 1.78 5.28 -13.22
N ASP A 32 1.56 4.56 -12.13
CA ASP A 32 1.79 5.07 -10.80
C ASP A 32 3.28 5.23 -10.52
N LEU A 33 3.62 6.29 -9.78
CA LEU A 33 4.96 6.49 -9.24
C LEU A 33 4.87 6.94 -7.78
N SER A 34 4.73 6.02 -6.84
CA SER A 34 4.62 6.35 -5.41
C SER A 34 5.98 6.49 -4.69
N GLY A 35 7.09 6.36 -5.42
CA GLY A 35 8.43 6.24 -4.84
C GLY A 35 8.75 4.85 -4.27
N GLY A 36 7.79 3.92 -4.28
CA GLY A 36 7.99 2.51 -3.93
C GLY A 36 8.60 1.71 -5.08
N SER A 37 9.31 0.63 -4.76
CA SER A 37 10.02 -0.21 -5.73
C SER A 37 9.09 -0.81 -6.80
N ALA A 38 7.89 -1.23 -6.44
CA ALA A 38 6.94 -1.84 -7.36
C ALA A 38 6.45 -0.86 -8.44
N SER A 39 5.91 0.29 -8.01
CA SER A 39 5.46 1.35 -8.92
C SER A 39 6.61 1.92 -9.75
N ALA A 40 7.78 2.12 -9.13
CA ALA A 40 8.96 2.62 -9.82
C ALA A 40 9.43 1.65 -10.92
N THR A 41 9.47 0.35 -10.62
CA THR A 41 9.86 -0.68 -11.59
C THR A 41 8.90 -0.71 -12.76
N LEU A 42 7.59 -0.69 -12.52
CA LEU A 42 6.58 -0.66 -13.59
C LEU A 42 6.69 0.60 -14.44
N ALA A 43 6.80 1.77 -13.83
CA ALA A 43 6.94 3.04 -14.55
C ALA A 43 8.21 3.07 -15.42
N LEU A 44 9.35 2.62 -14.88
CA LEU A 44 10.62 2.59 -15.61
C LEU A 44 10.63 1.54 -16.73
N LEU A 45 10.02 0.37 -16.51
CA LEU A 45 9.86 -0.64 -17.55
C LEU A 45 8.94 -0.13 -18.66
N ALA A 46 7.78 0.42 -18.31
CA ALA A 46 6.84 1.00 -19.27
C ALA A 46 7.48 2.15 -20.07
N ALA A 47 8.36 2.94 -19.44
CA ALA A 47 9.13 3.99 -20.11
C ALA A 47 10.36 3.47 -20.88
N GLY A 48 10.78 2.23 -20.64
CA GLY A 48 12.04 1.64 -21.12
C GLY A 48 11.92 0.58 -22.20
N LEU A 49 10.71 0.16 -22.57
CA LEU A 49 10.49 -0.84 -23.61
C LEU A 49 11.07 -0.36 -24.96
N PRO A 50 12.04 -1.09 -25.56
CA PRO A 50 12.66 -0.71 -26.81
C PRO A 50 11.63 -0.81 -27.93
N GLY A 51 11.26 0.33 -28.50
CA GLY A 51 10.25 0.39 -29.54
C GLY A 51 9.42 1.66 -29.63
N LEU A 52 9.49 2.60 -28.67
CA LEU A 52 9.19 4.06 -28.83
C LEU A 52 9.20 4.76 -27.46
N PRO A 53 9.82 5.94 -27.29
CA PRO A 53 9.40 6.87 -26.26
C PRO A 53 8.04 7.44 -26.72
N GLY A 54 6.95 6.98 -26.10
CA GLY A 54 5.67 7.64 -26.23
C GLY A 54 4.64 7.10 -27.21
N THR A 55 4.71 5.85 -27.64
CA THR A 55 3.62 5.33 -28.50
C THR A 55 3.31 3.85 -28.22
N LEU A 56 2.03 3.54 -28.10
CA LEU A 56 1.47 2.45 -28.88
C LEU A 56 1.27 2.95 -30.32
N LEU A 57 1.58 2.12 -31.31
CA LEU A 57 1.30 2.37 -32.72
C LEU A 57 -0.19 2.74 -32.90
N GLY A 58 -0.41 4.01 -33.24
CA GLY A 58 -1.70 4.54 -33.69
C GLY A 58 -2.23 5.69 -32.84
N HIS A 59 -2.17 6.89 -33.43
CA HIS A 59 -2.90 8.15 -33.10
C HIS A 59 -2.07 9.25 -32.42
N GLY A 60 -1.17 9.90 -33.18
CA GLY A 60 -0.61 11.22 -32.86
C GLY A 60 0.76 11.46 -33.49
N THR A 61 1.03 12.65 -34.03
CA THR A 61 2.18 12.98 -34.90
C THR A 61 3.51 13.23 -34.15
N GLY A 62 3.78 12.56 -33.03
CA GLY A 62 4.98 12.78 -32.22
C GLY A 62 5.73 11.50 -31.87
N ALA A 63 6.90 11.29 -32.45
CA ALA A 63 7.89 10.39 -31.87
C ALA A 63 8.51 11.09 -30.64
N GLY A 64 8.44 10.49 -29.45
CA GLY A 64 9.08 11.04 -28.24
C GLY A 64 8.19 11.40 -27.05
N GLU A 65 6.92 10.98 -27.01
CA GLU A 65 6.07 11.27 -25.84
C GLU A 65 6.62 10.57 -24.57
N ARG A 66 6.58 11.27 -23.45
CA ARG A 66 7.07 10.73 -22.18
C ARG A 66 5.93 9.96 -21.51
N LEU A 67 6.23 8.83 -20.88
CA LEU A 67 5.22 8.07 -20.13
C LEU A 67 4.67 8.96 -19.00
N LEU A 68 3.35 9.12 -18.94
CA LEU A 68 2.69 9.81 -17.83
C LEU A 68 2.90 9.00 -16.54
N ALA A 69 3.59 9.59 -15.58
CA ALA A 69 3.82 9.03 -14.25
C ALA A 69 3.05 9.86 -13.22
N VAL A 70 2.15 9.24 -12.46
CA VAL A 70 1.29 9.95 -11.50
C VAL A 70 1.68 9.59 -10.07
N THR A 71 1.95 10.59 -9.25
CA THR A 71 2.09 10.46 -7.79
C THR A 71 0.89 11.09 -7.11
N PHE A 72 0.27 10.39 -6.18
CA PHE A 72 -0.73 10.98 -5.29
C PHE A 72 -0.05 11.45 -4.01
N ASN A 73 -0.26 12.72 -3.64
CA ASN A 73 0.25 13.32 -2.43
C ASN A 73 -0.92 13.68 -1.51
N ASP A 74 -1.09 12.91 -0.44
CA ASP A 74 -2.13 13.17 0.56
C ASP A 74 -1.64 14.18 1.60
N LEU A 75 -2.21 15.39 1.57
CA LEU A 75 -1.86 16.49 2.46
C LEU A 75 -2.40 16.31 3.88
N THR A 76 -3.32 15.37 4.11
CA THR A 76 -3.87 15.06 5.44
C THR A 76 -2.98 14.12 6.25
N THR A 77 -2.12 13.34 5.58
CA THR A 77 -1.19 12.41 6.23
C THR A 77 0.23 12.98 6.27
N ARG A 78 0.88 12.87 7.43
CA ARG A 78 2.30 13.22 7.61
C ARG A 78 3.19 11.98 7.42
N GLY A 79 4.45 12.17 7.02
CA GLY A 79 5.44 11.09 6.95
C GLY A 79 5.62 10.44 5.57
N HIS A 80 5.03 11.01 4.53
CA HIS A 80 5.20 10.54 3.14
C HIS A 80 6.16 11.43 2.33
N GLU A 81 6.84 12.39 2.96
CA GLU A 81 7.76 13.32 2.31
C GLU A 81 8.92 12.57 1.64
N ASP A 82 9.47 11.56 2.31
CA ASP A 82 10.56 10.73 1.78
C ASP A 82 10.12 9.88 0.57
N GLU A 83 8.88 9.40 0.57
CA GLU A 83 8.29 8.66 -0.56
C GLU A 83 8.10 9.59 -1.76
N LEU A 84 7.61 10.80 -1.52
CA LEU A 84 7.43 11.82 -2.54
C LEU A 84 8.78 12.26 -3.13
N GLU A 85 9.81 12.47 -2.29
CA GLU A 85 11.14 12.82 -2.76
C GLU A 85 11.77 11.71 -3.59
N ARG A 86 11.63 10.44 -3.16
CA ARG A 86 12.03 9.29 -3.99
C ARG A 86 11.28 9.26 -5.33
N ALA A 87 9.98 9.53 -5.33
CA ALA A 87 9.19 9.61 -6.56
C ALA A 87 9.72 10.70 -7.50
N ARG A 88 10.03 11.90 -6.97
CA ARG A 88 10.64 13.00 -7.74
C ARG A 88 12.00 12.63 -8.30
N ALA A 89 12.85 11.97 -7.52
CA ALA A 89 14.17 11.52 -7.96
C ALA A 89 14.06 10.51 -9.12
N ILE A 90 13.11 9.57 -9.06
CA ILE A 90 12.85 8.62 -10.16
C ILE A 90 12.26 9.34 -11.38
N ALA A 91 11.35 10.29 -11.14
CA ALA A 91 10.73 11.13 -12.16
C ALA A 91 11.70 12.05 -12.92
N ALA A 92 12.89 12.29 -12.39
CA ALA A 92 13.96 13.00 -13.11
C ALA A 92 14.42 12.26 -14.38
N ASN A 93 14.01 10.99 -14.56
CA ASN A 93 14.21 10.27 -15.81
C ASN A 93 13.51 10.99 -16.98
N PRO A 94 14.23 11.38 -18.04
CA PRO A 94 13.67 12.17 -19.15
C PRO A 94 12.58 11.44 -19.95
N ARG A 95 12.40 10.13 -19.75
CA ARG A 95 11.33 9.33 -20.37
C ARG A 95 10.00 9.42 -19.63
N LEU A 96 9.97 10.08 -18.47
CA LEU A 96 8.77 10.24 -17.65
C LEU A 96 8.25 11.68 -17.72
N HIS A 97 6.93 11.82 -17.81
CA HIS A 97 6.21 13.06 -17.56
C HIS A 97 5.51 12.92 -16.22
N HIS A 98 6.05 13.57 -15.20
CA HIS A 98 5.61 13.38 -13.83
C HIS A 98 4.55 14.40 -13.42
N VAL A 99 3.40 13.89 -12.96
CA VAL A 99 2.29 14.67 -12.43
C VAL A 99 2.08 14.31 -10.97
N VAL A 100 2.01 15.32 -10.10
CA VAL A 100 1.70 15.15 -8.69
C VAL A 100 0.27 15.63 -8.45
N VAL A 101 -0.60 14.71 -8.05
CA VAL A 101 -1.98 14.98 -7.63
C VAL A 101 -1.98 15.18 -6.14
N ALA A 102 -2.00 16.42 -5.69
CA ALA A 102 -2.17 16.74 -4.28
C ALA A 102 -3.65 16.76 -3.91
N ALA A 103 -4.00 16.19 -2.76
CA ALA A 103 -5.35 16.29 -2.23
C ALA A 103 -5.33 16.37 -0.69
N GLY A 104 -6.21 17.20 -0.13
CA GLY A 104 -6.38 17.44 1.30
C GLY A 104 -7.64 16.77 1.85
N GLU A 105 -8.28 17.42 2.81
CA GLU A 105 -9.46 16.89 3.52
C GLU A 105 -10.63 16.60 2.57
N GLU A 106 -10.71 17.31 1.44
CA GLU A 106 -11.71 17.09 0.39
C GLU A 106 -11.59 15.71 -0.28
N ALA A 107 -10.48 15.00 -0.06
CA ALA A 107 -10.23 13.66 -0.58
C ALA A 107 -10.57 12.51 0.35
N LEU A 108 -11.03 12.81 1.57
CA LEU A 108 -11.42 11.78 2.52
C LEU A 108 -12.76 11.11 2.11
N PRO A 109 -12.93 9.80 2.39
CA PRO A 109 -14.09 9.00 1.96
C PRO A 109 -15.46 9.43 2.50
N TYR A 110 -15.51 10.51 3.28
CA TYR A 110 -16.75 11.09 3.82
C TYR A 110 -16.81 12.61 3.68
N ALA A 111 -15.92 13.23 2.89
CA ALA A 111 -15.96 14.68 2.66
C ALA A 111 -17.20 15.12 1.86
N SER A 112 -17.90 14.19 1.23
CA SER A 112 -19.11 14.43 0.43
C SER A 112 -20.20 13.41 0.73
N LEU A 113 -20.64 13.32 2.00
CA LEU A 113 -21.72 12.40 2.42
C LEU A 113 -23.05 12.61 1.66
N GLY A 114 -23.28 13.80 1.10
CA GLY A 114 -24.50 14.11 0.33
C GLY A 114 -24.47 13.67 -1.14
N THR A 115 -23.30 13.35 -1.69
CA THR A 115 -23.12 13.07 -3.14
C THR A 115 -22.22 11.87 -3.43
N GLY A 116 -21.54 11.33 -2.40
CA GLY A 116 -20.64 10.18 -2.50
C GLY A 116 -21.37 8.84 -2.56
N ALA A 117 -20.66 7.81 -3.04
CA ALA A 117 -21.19 6.45 -3.05
C ALA A 117 -21.38 5.93 -1.63
N LEU A 118 -22.63 5.63 -1.25
CA LEU A 118 -22.93 4.91 -0.02
C LEU A 118 -22.32 3.51 -0.11
N THR A 119 -21.65 3.11 0.95
CA THR A 119 -20.95 1.84 1.06
C THR A 119 -21.38 1.18 2.36
N ASP A 120 -21.80 -0.08 2.26
CA ASP A 120 -22.26 -0.87 3.40
C ASP A 120 -21.10 -1.25 4.35
N GLU A 121 -19.86 -1.10 3.89
CA GLU A 121 -18.64 -1.34 4.68
C GLU A 121 -17.90 0.00 4.93
N PRO A 122 -18.21 0.73 6.00
CA PRO A 122 -17.40 1.85 6.44
C PRO A 122 -16.08 1.32 6.99
N GLY A 123 -15.04 1.31 6.16
CA GLY A 123 -13.73 0.76 6.50
C GLY A 123 -12.55 1.58 5.96
N PRO A 124 -11.33 1.35 6.48
CA PRO A 124 -10.11 2.00 5.98
C PRO A 124 -9.85 1.78 4.48
N SER A 125 -10.43 0.72 3.90
CA SER A 125 -10.42 0.43 2.46
C SER A 125 -10.95 1.58 1.62
N LEU A 126 -11.91 2.36 2.14
CA LEU A 126 -12.51 3.50 1.44
C LEU A 126 -11.53 4.66 1.28
N VAL A 127 -10.63 4.87 2.24
CA VAL A 127 -9.56 5.87 2.12
C VAL A 127 -8.67 5.50 0.94
N VAL A 128 -8.27 4.24 0.84
CA VAL A 128 -7.45 3.75 -0.27
C VAL A 128 -8.20 3.86 -1.60
N ALA A 129 -9.48 3.51 -1.64
CA ALA A 129 -10.31 3.61 -2.84
C ALA A 129 -10.44 5.04 -3.36
N GLU A 130 -10.69 6.02 -2.48
CA GLU A 130 -10.80 7.44 -2.87
C GLU A 130 -9.48 8.02 -3.38
N ARG A 131 -8.36 7.66 -2.75
CA ARG A 131 -7.03 8.03 -3.23
C ARG A 131 -6.77 7.43 -4.62
N HIS A 132 -7.13 6.17 -4.82
CA HIS A 132 -7.01 5.51 -6.13
C HIS A 132 -7.85 6.21 -7.19
N ARG A 133 -9.10 6.58 -6.88
CA ARG A 133 -9.99 7.28 -7.83
C ARG A 133 -9.39 8.60 -8.30
N ARG A 134 -8.95 9.47 -7.37
CA ARG A 134 -8.36 10.78 -7.72
C ARG A 134 -7.07 10.64 -8.52
N ARG A 135 -6.22 9.70 -8.13
CA ARG A 135 -4.99 9.41 -8.85
C ARG A 135 -5.25 8.91 -10.27
N LEU A 136 -6.18 7.97 -10.44
CA LEU A 136 -6.53 7.40 -11.74
C LEU A 136 -7.25 8.42 -12.64
N ALA A 137 -8.00 9.36 -12.07
CA ALA A 137 -8.62 10.45 -12.82
C ALA A 137 -7.58 11.38 -13.48
N ALA A 138 -6.41 11.54 -12.86
CA ALA A 138 -5.27 12.25 -13.45
C ALA A 138 -4.35 11.34 -14.29
N GLY A 139 -4.64 10.04 -14.33
CA GLY A 139 -3.91 9.05 -15.11
C GLY A 139 -4.33 9.04 -16.58
N SER A 140 -3.79 8.09 -17.32
CA SER A 140 -4.17 7.84 -18.71
C SER A 140 -5.28 6.79 -18.79
N ALA A 141 -5.78 6.55 -20.00
CA ALA A 141 -6.80 5.55 -20.27
C ALA A 141 -6.37 4.13 -19.84
N ASP A 142 -5.12 3.73 -20.12
CA ASP A 142 -4.52 2.49 -19.64
C ASP A 142 -3.47 2.80 -18.58
N HIS A 143 -3.77 2.52 -17.30
CA HIS A 143 -2.91 2.93 -16.19
C HIS A 143 -2.32 1.74 -15.41
N LEU A 144 -1.00 1.64 -15.37
CA LEU A 144 -0.27 0.59 -14.67
C LEU A 144 -0.09 0.93 -13.19
N VAL A 145 -0.46 -0.01 -12.31
CA VAL A 145 -0.37 0.15 -10.85
C VAL A 145 0.52 -0.93 -10.24
N GLY A 146 1.34 -0.53 -9.26
CA GLY A 146 2.18 -1.46 -8.47
C GLY A 146 1.43 -2.22 -7.37
N HIS A 147 0.09 -2.16 -7.37
CA HIS A 147 -0.73 -2.79 -6.35
C HIS A 147 -0.61 -4.32 -6.42
N GLY A 148 -0.60 -5.01 -5.28
CA GLY A 148 -0.44 -6.47 -5.23
C GLY A 148 1.02 -6.96 -5.22
N ALA A 149 1.99 -6.12 -5.61
CA ALA A 149 3.39 -6.54 -5.67
C ALA A 149 3.94 -7.00 -4.31
N ARG A 150 3.59 -6.33 -3.21
CA ARG A 150 4.00 -6.75 -1.86
C ARG A 150 3.35 -8.07 -1.45
N GLN A 151 2.08 -8.25 -1.80
CA GLN A 151 1.32 -9.48 -1.51
C GLN A 151 1.96 -10.68 -2.21
N VAL A 152 2.43 -10.50 -3.45
CA VAL A 152 3.11 -11.54 -4.23
C VAL A 152 4.57 -11.74 -3.80
N LEU A 153 5.31 -10.66 -3.56
CA LEU A 153 6.77 -10.69 -3.40
C LEU A 153 7.24 -10.69 -1.95
N ASP A 154 6.67 -9.83 -1.12
CA ASP A 154 7.15 -9.61 0.25
C ASP A 154 6.60 -10.66 1.21
N ALA A 155 5.42 -11.22 0.92
CA ALA A 155 4.65 -12.08 1.81
C ALA A 155 4.46 -11.46 3.21
N HIS A 156 3.52 -11.98 4.00
CA HIS A 156 3.39 -11.52 5.39
C HIS A 156 4.66 -11.91 6.17
N PRO A 157 5.22 -11.07 7.08
CA PRO A 157 6.39 -11.41 7.89
C PRO A 157 6.27 -12.75 8.64
N ALA A 158 5.03 -13.18 8.94
CA ALA A 158 4.73 -14.51 9.49
C ALA A 158 5.32 -15.67 8.66
N ARG A 159 5.52 -15.50 7.34
CA ARG A 159 6.20 -16.49 6.48
C ARG A 159 7.60 -16.86 6.98
N LEU A 160 8.27 -15.98 7.73
CA LEU A 160 9.56 -16.30 8.34
C LEU A 160 9.44 -17.43 9.37
N ALA A 161 8.30 -17.54 10.07
CA ALA A 161 8.01 -18.66 10.95
C ALA A 161 7.79 -19.95 10.15
N ASP A 162 7.03 -19.91 9.06
CA ASP A 162 6.81 -21.06 8.17
C ASP A 162 8.13 -21.60 7.60
N LEU A 163 9.02 -20.70 7.15
CA LEU A 163 10.35 -21.08 6.69
C LEU A 163 11.19 -21.78 7.77
N LEU A 164 11.00 -21.42 9.05
CA LEU A 164 11.65 -22.09 10.17
C LEU A 164 11.02 -23.46 10.46
N MET A 165 9.69 -23.58 10.36
CA MET A 165 8.99 -24.86 10.48
C MET A 165 9.42 -25.84 9.38
N ASP A 166 9.51 -25.35 8.14
CA ASP A 166 9.95 -26.11 6.94
C ASP A 166 11.46 -26.35 6.87
N ARG A 167 12.24 -25.89 7.88
CA ARG A 167 13.71 -25.98 7.93
C ARG A 167 14.42 -25.27 6.76
N ARG A 168 13.74 -24.35 6.06
CA ARG A 168 14.22 -23.54 4.93
C ARG A 168 15.00 -22.29 5.36
N ARG A 169 15.94 -22.44 6.30
CA ARG A 169 16.65 -21.32 6.96
C ARG A 169 17.41 -20.40 6.01
N ARG A 170 17.93 -20.93 4.90
CA ARG A 170 18.67 -20.15 3.88
C ARG A 170 17.81 -19.06 3.25
N HIS A 171 16.49 -19.27 3.16
CA HIS A 171 15.56 -18.31 2.58
C HIS A 171 15.21 -17.14 3.51
N LEU A 172 15.65 -17.17 4.77
CA LEU A 172 15.51 -16.06 5.71
C LEU A 172 16.50 -14.93 5.45
N LEU A 173 17.64 -15.23 4.82
CA LEU A 173 18.75 -14.29 4.68
C LEU A 173 18.35 -13.04 3.89
N ARG A 174 17.66 -13.22 2.75
CA ARG A 174 17.27 -12.12 1.87
C ARG A 174 16.23 -11.19 2.51
N PRO A 175 15.09 -11.68 3.08
CA PRO A 175 14.14 -10.83 3.78
C PRO A 175 14.75 -10.10 4.98
N VAL A 176 15.57 -10.78 5.78
CA VAL A 176 16.22 -10.18 6.96
C VAL A 176 17.21 -9.09 6.56
N ALA A 177 18.04 -9.34 5.53
CA ALA A 177 18.96 -8.33 5.01
C ALA A 177 18.22 -7.11 4.43
N ALA A 178 17.09 -7.34 3.74
CA ALA A 178 16.24 -6.26 3.24
C ALA A 178 15.68 -5.41 4.40
N LEU A 179 15.26 -6.05 5.50
CA LEU A 179 14.79 -5.36 6.70
C LEU A 179 15.90 -4.52 7.36
N THR A 180 17.09 -5.10 7.55
CA THR A 180 18.25 -4.39 8.10
C THR A 180 18.63 -3.18 7.24
N LYS A 181 18.54 -3.31 5.92
CA LYS A 181 18.77 -2.19 5.00
C LYS A 181 17.69 -1.11 5.10
N ALA A 182 16.43 -1.50 5.29
CA ALA A 182 15.30 -0.58 5.43
C ALA A 182 15.35 0.24 6.74
N GLU A 183 15.92 -0.32 7.81
CA GLU A 183 16.11 0.35 9.09
C GLU A 183 17.13 1.51 9.03
N GLY A 184 18.02 1.50 8.03
CA GLY A 184 19.10 2.47 7.91
C GLY A 184 20.27 2.24 8.88
N PRO A 185 21.32 3.09 8.82
CA PRO A 185 22.49 2.97 9.67
C PRO A 185 22.20 3.49 11.09
N SER A 186 21.71 2.61 11.96
CA SER A 186 21.53 2.86 13.39
C SER A 186 22.21 1.77 14.22
N ALA A 187 22.55 2.05 15.48
CA ALA A 187 23.08 1.03 16.40
C ALA A 187 22.10 -0.15 16.58
N HIS A 188 20.79 0.09 16.43
CA HIS A 188 19.75 -0.94 16.51
C HIS A 188 19.69 -1.84 15.27
N SER A 189 20.10 -1.34 14.10
CA SER A 189 20.13 -2.10 12.83
C SER A 189 20.99 -3.37 12.91
N LEU A 190 22.07 -3.35 13.71
CA LEU A 190 22.94 -4.52 13.93
C LEU A 190 22.22 -5.69 14.64
N PHE A 191 21.20 -5.39 15.44
CA PHE A 191 20.44 -6.41 16.19
C PHE A 191 19.21 -6.91 15.44
N VAL A 192 18.77 -6.22 14.39
CA VAL A 192 17.58 -6.58 13.58
C VAL A 192 17.59 -8.05 13.14
N PRO A 193 18.71 -8.62 12.63
CA PRO A 193 18.70 -10.02 12.23
C PRO A 193 18.41 -10.98 13.38
N LEU A 194 18.98 -10.72 14.56
CA LEU A 194 18.81 -11.58 15.73
C LEU A 194 17.41 -11.45 16.32
N THR A 195 16.87 -10.23 16.42
CA THR A 195 15.53 -9.97 16.96
C THR A 195 14.46 -10.58 16.06
N VAL A 196 14.57 -10.39 14.74
CA VAL A 196 13.66 -10.98 13.74
C VAL A 196 13.73 -12.50 13.79
N TYR A 197 14.93 -13.09 13.83
CA TYR A 197 15.07 -14.54 13.94
C TYR A 197 14.46 -15.10 15.23
N ARG A 198 14.69 -14.44 16.37
CA ARG A 198 14.11 -14.85 17.66
C ARG A 198 12.58 -14.75 17.65
N ALA A 199 12.04 -13.66 17.12
CA ALA A 199 10.60 -13.46 17.00
C ALA A 199 9.95 -14.49 16.07
N ALA A 200 10.54 -14.74 14.89
CA ALA A 200 10.09 -15.78 13.97
C ALA A 200 10.20 -17.18 14.59
N ARG A 201 11.28 -17.48 15.32
CA ARG A 201 11.45 -18.77 16.02
C ARG A 201 10.46 -18.95 17.15
N ARG A 202 10.12 -17.88 17.88
CA ARG A 202 9.08 -17.88 18.90
C ARG A 202 7.74 -18.20 18.26
N LEU A 203 7.34 -17.45 17.24
CA LEU A 203 6.10 -17.67 16.50
C LEU A 203 6.01 -19.10 15.94
N ALA A 204 7.11 -19.61 15.36
CA ALA A 204 7.18 -20.97 14.81
C ALA A 204 7.00 -22.08 15.85
N ARG A 205 7.15 -21.77 17.15
CA ARG A 205 7.00 -22.70 18.27
C ARG A 205 5.75 -22.43 19.11
N THR A 206 5.01 -21.36 18.82
CA THR A 206 3.81 -21.00 19.56
C THR A 206 2.73 -22.03 19.24
N SER A 207 2.31 -22.79 20.25
CA SER A 207 1.16 -23.69 20.14
C SER A 207 -0.14 -22.88 20.04
N TYR A 208 -1.22 -23.49 19.55
CA TYR A 208 -2.55 -22.87 19.50
C TYR A 208 -2.97 -22.33 20.89
N ARG A 209 -2.85 -23.17 21.93
CA ARG A 209 -3.12 -22.80 23.32
C ARG A 209 -2.32 -21.57 23.76
N THR A 210 -1.00 -21.62 23.61
CA THR A 210 -0.11 -20.50 24.00
C THR A 210 -0.44 -19.23 23.22
N GLY A 211 -0.82 -19.37 21.94
CA GLY A 211 -1.24 -18.26 21.10
C GLY A 211 -2.50 -17.57 21.63
N LEU A 212 -3.51 -18.34 21.99
CA LEU A 212 -4.75 -17.84 22.59
C LEU A 212 -4.52 -17.21 23.96
N GLU A 213 -3.75 -17.85 24.84
CA GLU A 213 -3.39 -17.31 26.16
C GLU A 213 -2.65 -15.98 26.05
N THR A 214 -1.69 -15.89 25.12
CA THR A 214 -0.96 -14.65 24.86
C THR A 214 -1.89 -13.56 24.33
N ALA A 215 -2.78 -13.89 23.39
CA ALA A 215 -3.74 -12.95 22.83
C ALA A 215 -4.72 -12.43 23.91
N ALA A 216 -5.20 -13.32 24.79
CA ALA A 216 -6.05 -12.97 25.91
C ALA A 216 -5.36 -11.99 26.87
N GLY A 217 -4.07 -12.20 27.15
CA GLY A 217 -3.28 -11.33 28.02
C GLY A 217 -3.01 -9.92 27.46
N LEU A 218 -3.09 -9.74 26.13
CA LEU A 218 -2.87 -8.44 25.49
C LEU A 218 -4.13 -7.55 25.45
N LEU A 219 -5.32 -8.12 25.61
CA LEU A 219 -6.59 -7.39 25.47
C LEU A 219 -6.87 -6.36 26.57
N PRO A 220 -6.59 -6.60 27.87
CA PRO A 220 -6.88 -5.64 28.94
C PRO A 220 -6.22 -4.26 28.74
N ASP A 221 -5.08 -4.24 28.07
CA ASP A 221 -4.27 -3.04 27.82
C ASP A 221 -4.43 -2.49 26.38
N ALA A 222 -5.22 -3.17 25.53
CA ALA A 222 -5.34 -2.86 24.11
C ALA A 222 -5.97 -1.48 23.82
N ASN A 223 -6.78 -0.96 24.74
CA ASN A 223 -7.34 0.39 24.64
C ASN A 223 -6.53 1.49 25.30
N ARG A 224 -5.45 1.14 25.99
CA ARG A 224 -4.55 2.09 26.65
C ARG A 224 -3.25 2.26 25.90
N TYR A 225 -2.76 1.18 25.28
CA TYR A 225 -1.46 1.16 24.62
C TYR A 225 -1.59 0.86 23.13
N ALA A 226 -1.30 1.87 22.31
CA ALA A 226 -0.97 1.67 20.91
C ALA A 226 0.55 1.53 20.81
N PRO A 227 1.09 0.41 20.32
CA PRO A 227 2.53 0.30 20.09
C PRO A 227 2.94 1.32 19.03
N ASP A 228 3.94 2.13 19.36
CA ASP A 228 4.58 2.99 18.38
C ASP A 228 5.39 2.12 17.43
N LEU A 229 5.05 2.15 16.14
CA LEU A 229 5.71 1.37 15.08
C LEU A 229 6.49 2.34 14.20
N ALA A 230 7.45 3.03 14.81
CA ALA A 230 8.20 4.10 14.18
C ALA A 230 9.09 3.60 13.03
N THR A 231 9.52 2.33 13.07
CA THR A 231 10.43 1.77 12.06
C THR A 231 9.84 0.57 11.31
N PRO A 232 10.35 0.28 10.09
CA PRO A 232 9.99 -0.94 9.37
C PRO A 232 10.32 -2.23 10.14
N ALA A 233 11.41 -2.24 10.90
CA ALA A 233 11.74 -3.38 11.76
C ALA A 233 10.73 -3.54 12.89
N ASP A 234 10.31 -2.45 13.54
CA ASP A 234 9.28 -2.48 14.58
C ASP A 234 7.98 -3.04 14.03
N ALA A 235 7.48 -2.51 12.91
CA ALA A 235 6.27 -3.00 12.26
C ALA A 235 6.36 -4.50 11.92
N SER A 236 7.52 -4.96 11.44
CA SER A 236 7.75 -6.37 11.10
C SER A 236 7.82 -7.28 12.32
N LEU A 237 8.50 -6.85 13.39
CA LEU A 237 8.54 -7.56 14.67
C LEU A 237 7.15 -7.65 15.29
N ALA A 238 6.38 -6.57 15.17
CA ALA A 238 5.01 -6.51 15.61
C ALA A 238 4.10 -7.45 14.80
N ALA A 239 4.40 -7.69 13.51
CA ALA A 239 3.70 -8.67 12.67
C ALA A 239 4.10 -10.13 12.95
N LEU A 240 5.25 -10.37 13.62
CA LEU A 240 5.71 -11.70 14.05
C LEU A 240 5.05 -12.13 15.38
N ALA A 241 3.72 -12.17 15.36
CA ALA A 241 2.86 -12.58 16.46
C ALA A 241 1.76 -13.52 15.95
N TRP A 242 1.25 -14.36 16.85
CA TRP A 242 0.18 -15.32 16.51
C TRP A 242 -1.18 -14.61 16.34
N SER A 243 -1.48 -13.68 17.24
CA SER A 243 -2.61 -12.77 17.15
C SER A 243 -2.29 -11.49 17.93
N ARG A 244 -2.89 -10.37 17.52
CA ARG A 244 -2.76 -9.07 18.19
C ARG A 244 -4.12 -8.37 18.22
N PRO A 245 -4.40 -7.57 19.26
CA PRO A 245 -5.55 -6.69 19.24
C PRO A 245 -5.50 -5.79 18.00
N GLY A 246 -6.58 -5.78 17.23
CA GLY A 246 -6.70 -4.94 16.05
C GLY A 246 -6.93 -3.46 16.40
N PRO A 247 -6.87 -2.55 15.42
CA PRO A 247 -7.10 -1.11 15.64
C PRO A 247 -8.49 -0.76 16.20
N ALA A 248 -9.46 -1.66 16.12
CA ALA A 248 -10.78 -1.47 16.74
C ALA A 248 -10.75 -1.70 18.25
N ALA A 249 -9.80 -2.47 18.79
CA ALA A 249 -9.72 -2.79 20.21
C ALA A 249 -9.57 -1.52 21.07
N ARG A 250 -8.92 -0.47 20.54
CA ARG A 250 -8.81 0.83 21.22
C ARG A 250 -10.12 1.58 21.42
N TRP A 251 -11.17 1.20 20.71
CA TRP A 251 -12.47 1.85 20.80
C TRP A 251 -13.45 1.05 21.66
N LEU A 252 -13.02 -0.13 22.14
CA LEU A 252 -13.83 -0.98 23.01
C LEU A 252 -13.66 -0.58 24.48
N THR A 253 -14.73 -0.80 25.24
CA THR A 253 -14.70 -0.64 26.70
C THR A 253 -13.81 -1.72 27.33
N GLY A 254 -13.29 -1.43 28.53
CA GLY A 254 -12.49 -2.42 29.28
C GLY A 254 -13.28 -3.70 29.59
N GLU A 255 -14.60 -3.59 29.81
CA GLU A 255 -15.50 -4.73 30.01
C GLU A 255 -15.59 -5.62 28.76
N ALA A 256 -15.82 -5.03 27.59
CA ALA A 256 -15.88 -5.78 26.33
C ALA A 256 -14.55 -6.49 26.03
N LEU A 257 -13.41 -5.82 26.31
CA LEU A 257 -12.09 -6.44 26.15
C LEU A 257 -11.85 -7.57 27.14
N ALA A 258 -12.29 -7.42 28.39
CA ALA A 258 -12.20 -8.46 29.41
C ALA A 258 -13.05 -9.68 29.04
N GLU A 259 -14.26 -9.48 28.53
CA GLU A 259 -15.13 -10.57 28.07
C GLU A 259 -14.48 -11.37 26.93
N VAL A 260 -13.90 -10.69 25.93
CA VAL A 260 -13.17 -11.37 24.85
C VAL A 260 -11.95 -12.11 25.39
N SER A 261 -11.22 -11.53 26.36
CA SER A 261 -10.08 -12.18 27.01
C SER A 261 -10.47 -13.49 27.69
N VAL A 262 -11.57 -13.51 28.46
CA VAL A 262 -12.10 -14.73 29.10
C VAL A 262 -12.49 -15.78 28.06
N ARG A 263 -13.20 -15.40 27.00
CA ARG A 263 -13.59 -16.34 25.92
C ARG A 263 -12.38 -16.96 25.22
N LEU A 264 -11.28 -16.21 25.04
CA LEU A 264 -10.04 -16.74 24.48
C LEU A 264 -9.35 -17.72 25.45
N GLN A 265 -9.35 -17.45 26.75
CA GLN A 265 -8.81 -18.37 27.76
C GLN A 265 -9.60 -19.68 27.81
N GLU A 266 -10.93 -19.60 27.76
CA GLU A 266 -11.78 -20.80 27.67
C GLU A 266 -11.50 -21.61 26.40
N ALA A 267 -11.36 -20.94 25.26
CA ALA A 267 -11.04 -21.60 23.99
C ALA A 267 -9.66 -22.28 24.03
N ALA A 268 -8.69 -21.74 24.78
CA ALA A 268 -7.34 -22.32 24.91
C ALA A 268 -7.34 -23.66 25.65
N ILE A 269 -8.35 -23.91 26.48
CA ILE A 269 -8.49 -25.13 27.29
C ILE A 269 -9.27 -26.22 26.52
N ARG A 270 -10.06 -25.85 25.50
CA ARG A 270 -10.83 -26.81 24.71
C ARG A 270 -9.90 -27.73 23.89
N PRO A 271 -10.17 -29.05 23.86
CA PRO A 271 -9.38 -30.03 23.12
C PRO A 271 -9.49 -29.87 21.59
#